data_AF-A0A075H1H1-F1
#
_entry.id   AF-A0A075H1H1-F1
#
_cell.length_a   1.000
_cell.length_b   1.000
_cell.length_c   1.000
_cell.angle_alpha   90.00
_cell.angle_beta   90.00
_cell.angle_gamma   90.00
#
_symmetry.space_group_name_H-M   'P 1'
#
loop_
_entity.id
_entity.type
_entity.pdbx_description
1 polymer ?
#
loop_
_entity_poly.entity_id
_entity_poly.type
_entity_poly.pdbx_seq_one_letter_code
_entity_poly.pdbx_strand_id
1 'polypeptide(L)'
;MINLTQSLITGFNPQTASSFETINIEDGVNAFFKANSIEEARGVLYSIQIDPREKINAFYSSVITSDLDSDSLAKYLEIISNADMLFGKIMKTQNWRLLRYLNDILINLYQKDDRIRYSKYNLSWPVLNRIRWDGAKIKSLSSVMSKKLHLSSSAFVTICLPYVLFCIKNKTLELELEETFGDIIDKEIEMLQ
;
A
#
# COMPACT_ATOMS: atom_id res chain seq x y z
N MET A 1 -3.41 -35.64 7.41
CA MET A 1 -4.38 -35.86 6.31
C MET A 1 -4.84 -37.33 6.30
N ILE A 2 -5.53 -37.79 7.35
CA ILE A 2 -6.08 -39.16 7.44
C ILE A 2 -7.60 -39.09 7.66
N ASN A 3 -8.04 -38.12 8.46
CA ASN A 3 -9.46 -37.92 8.81
C ASN A 3 -10.33 -37.47 7.61
N LEU A 4 -9.77 -36.69 6.66
CA LEU A 4 -10.49 -36.22 5.48
C LEU A 4 -10.78 -37.35 4.49
N THR A 5 -9.80 -38.24 4.29
CA THR A 5 -9.93 -39.40 3.41
C THR A 5 -10.91 -40.42 3.99
N GLN A 6 -10.90 -40.62 5.31
CA GLN A 6 -11.88 -41.49 5.98
C GLN A 6 -13.31 -40.95 5.92
N SER A 7 -13.55 -39.64 6.02
CA SER A 7 -14.91 -39.08 5.94
C SER A 7 -15.53 -39.22 4.54
N LEU A 8 -14.71 -39.07 3.50
CA LEU A 8 -15.15 -39.25 2.11
C LEU A 8 -15.57 -40.70 1.81
N ILE A 9 -14.86 -41.67 2.39
CA ILE A 9 -15.15 -43.11 2.22
C ILE A 9 -16.44 -43.52 2.95
N THR A 10 -16.78 -42.89 4.08
CA THR A 10 -17.98 -43.21 4.86
C THR A 10 -19.26 -42.54 4.35
N GLY A 11 -19.21 -41.87 3.18
CA GLY A 11 -20.36 -41.17 2.61
C GLY A 11 -20.79 -39.93 3.41
N PHE A 12 -20.03 -39.57 4.44
CA PHE A 12 -20.22 -38.35 5.19
C PHE A 12 -19.45 -37.24 4.47
N ASN A 13 -20.14 -36.52 3.59
CA ASN A 13 -19.64 -35.25 3.08
C ASN A 13 -20.01 -34.19 4.14
N PRO A 14 -19.12 -33.83 5.09
CA PRO A 14 -19.42 -32.66 5.89
C PRO A 14 -19.64 -31.52 4.90
N GLN A 15 -20.66 -30.70 5.09
CA GLN A 15 -20.78 -29.43 4.38
C GLN A 15 -19.68 -28.48 4.86
N THR A 16 -18.42 -28.88 4.74
CA THR A 16 -17.29 -27.97 4.80
C THR A 16 -17.33 -27.20 3.50
N ALA A 17 -17.78 -25.96 3.59
CA ALA A 17 -17.92 -24.99 2.50
C ALA A 17 -19.16 -25.18 1.61
N SER A 18 -20.34 -24.84 2.14
CA SER A 18 -21.20 -23.96 1.35
C SER A 18 -20.46 -22.62 1.19
N SER A 19 -19.64 -22.54 0.14
CA SER A 19 -19.24 -21.31 -0.55
C SER A 19 -18.82 -20.15 0.37
N PHE A 20 -17.66 -20.22 1.01
CA PHE A 20 -16.86 -19.00 1.08
C PHE A 20 -16.36 -18.76 -0.34
N GLU A 21 -17.19 -18.15 -1.18
CA GLU A 21 -16.67 -17.53 -2.39
C GLU A 21 -15.62 -16.53 -1.91
N THR A 22 -14.37 -16.81 -2.23
CA THR A 22 -13.28 -15.86 -2.01
C THR A 22 -13.63 -14.63 -2.83
N ILE A 23 -14.15 -13.60 -2.18
CA ILE A 23 -14.55 -12.37 -2.85
C ILE A 23 -13.27 -11.67 -3.29
N ASN A 24 -13.26 -11.17 -4.53
CA ASN A 24 -12.18 -10.34 -5.03
C ASN A 24 -12.03 -9.08 -4.14
N ILE A 25 -10.82 -8.52 -4.00
CA ILE A 25 -10.57 -7.33 -3.17
C ILE A 25 -11.52 -6.20 -3.54
N GLU A 26 -11.69 -5.98 -4.83
CA GLU A 26 -12.53 -4.91 -5.36
C GLU A 26 -13.99 -5.07 -4.94
N ASP A 27 -14.55 -6.24 -5.19
CA ASP A 27 -15.93 -6.57 -4.83
C ASP A 27 -16.13 -6.57 -3.32
N GLY A 28 -15.13 -7.04 -2.55
CA GLY A 28 -15.17 -7.09 -1.10
C GLY A 28 -15.15 -5.70 -0.46
N VAL A 29 -14.27 -4.81 -0.90
CA VAL A 29 -14.23 -3.43 -0.40
C VAL A 29 -15.49 -2.67 -0.80
N ASN A 30 -15.95 -2.83 -2.04
CA ASN A 30 -17.19 -2.22 -2.50
C ASN A 30 -18.42 -2.74 -1.73
N ALA A 31 -18.50 -4.04 -1.46
CA ALA A 31 -19.59 -4.63 -0.69
C ALA A 31 -19.54 -4.21 0.79
N PHE A 32 -18.34 -4.05 1.36
CA PHE A 32 -18.16 -3.60 2.74
C PHE A 32 -18.76 -2.20 2.97
N PHE A 33 -18.44 -1.23 2.10
CA PHE A 33 -18.95 0.14 2.22
C PHE A 33 -20.43 0.28 1.79
N LYS A 34 -20.94 -0.66 0.97
CA LYS A 34 -22.36 -0.70 0.56
C LYS A 34 -23.26 -1.49 1.53
N ALA A 35 -22.70 -2.14 2.55
CA ALA A 35 -23.47 -2.97 3.46
C ALA A 35 -24.53 -2.14 4.22
N ASN A 36 -25.67 -2.76 4.53
CA ASN A 36 -26.77 -2.09 5.22
C ASN A 36 -26.66 -2.20 6.75
N SER A 37 -25.93 -3.20 7.24
CA SER A 37 -25.70 -3.45 8.67
C SER A 37 -24.23 -3.74 8.99
N ILE A 38 -23.87 -3.54 10.25
CA ILE A 38 -22.52 -3.84 10.76
C ILE A 38 -22.25 -5.35 10.66
N GLU A 39 -23.27 -6.19 10.88
CA GLU A 39 -23.15 -7.64 10.78
C GLU A 39 -22.87 -8.11 9.34
N GLU A 40 -23.52 -7.47 8.35
CA GLU A 40 -23.28 -7.74 6.93
C GLU A 40 -21.86 -7.30 6.54
N ALA A 41 -21.44 -6.10 6.93
CA ALA A 41 -20.09 -5.60 6.72
C ALA A 41 -19.03 -6.52 7.35
N ARG A 42 -19.31 -7.05 8.56
CA ARG A 42 -18.45 -8.03 9.23
C ARG A 42 -18.35 -9.32 8.42
N GLY A 43 -19.47 -9.85 7.93
CA GLY A 43 -19.49 -11.03 7.06
C GLY A 43 -18.62 -10.87 5.82
N VAL A 44 -18.72 -9.73 5.14
CA VAL A 44 -17.88 -9.38 3.98
C VAL A 44 -16.40 -9.27 4.37
N LEU A 45 -16.07 -8.65 5.50
CA LEU A 45 -14.68 -8.59 5.98
C LEU A 45 -14.06 -9.97 6.18
N TYR A 46 -14.81 -10.96 6.67
CA TYR A 46 -14.31 -12.32 6.88
C TYR A 46 -14.22 -13.13 5.57
N SER A 47 -14.99 -12.79 4.53
CA SER A 47 -14.91 -13.47 3.23
C SER A 47 -13.70 -13.01 2.38
N ILE A 48 -13.16 -11.82 2.65
CA ILE A 48 -11.92 -11.32 2.04
C ILE A 48 -10.71 -12.08 2.63
N GLN A 49 -10.31 -13.17 1.97
CA GLN A 49 -9.19 -14.04 2.36
C GLN A 49 -7.89 -13.70 1.59
N ILE A 50 -7.22 -12.64 2.01
CA ILE A 50 -6.06 -12.05 1.29
C ILE A 50 -4.97 -11.71 2.29
N ASP A 51 -3.74 -11.46 1.80
CA ASP A 51 -2.65 -10.96 2.65
C ASP A 51 -3.15 -9.75 3.47
N PRO A 52 -3.05 -9.81 4.82
CA PRO A 52 -3.45 -8.72 5.69
C PRO A 52 -2.88 -7.36 5.29
N ARG A 53 -1.66 -7.32 4.73
CA ARG A 53 -1.04 -6.07 4.26
C ARG A 53 -1.78 -5.50 3.06
N GLU A 54 -2.08 -6.34 2.08
CA GLU A 54 -2.81 -5.92 0.88
C GLU A 54 -4.23 -5.49 1.23
N LYS A 55 -4.86 -6.17 2.19
CA LYS A 55 -6.17 -5.80 2.72
C LYS A 55 -6.15 -4.39 3.32
N ILE A 56 -5.21 -4.09 4.23
CA ILE A 56 -5.07 -2.75 4.83
C ILE A 56 -4.81 -1.70 3.74
N ASN A 57 -3.92 -1.98 2.79
CA ASN A 57 -3.60 -1.07 1.68
C ASN A 57 -4.80 -0.80 0.76
N ALA A 58 -5.65 -1.81 0.53
CA ALA A 58 -6.85 -1.67 -0.28
C ALA A 58 -7.87 -0.72 0.38
N PHE A 59 -8.13 -0.89 1.68
CA PHE A 59 -8.99 0.03 2.44
C PHE A 59 -8.39 1.45 2.46
N TYR A 60 -7.10 1.57 2.73
CA TYR A 60 -6.39 2.85 2.73
C TYR A 60 -6.49 3.59 1.40
N SER A 61 -6.18 2.90 0.29
CA SER A 61 -6.21 3.51 -1.04
C SER A 61 -7.61 3.96 -1.41
N SER A 62 -8.61 3.14 -1.09
CA SER A 62 -10.03 3.44 -1.35
C SER A 62 -10.53 4.64 -0.56
N VAL A 63 -10.18 4.73 0.72
CA VAL A 63 -10.56 5.85 1.60
C VAL A 63 -9.95 7.16 1.13
N ILE A 64 -8.65 7.18 0.80
CA ILE A 64 -7.95 8.42 0.37
C ILE A 64 -8.45 8.93 -0.97
N THR A 65 -8.78 8.04 -1.90
CA THR A 65 -9.28 8.44 -3.22
C THR A 65 -10.75 8.87 -3.20
N SER A 66 -11.44 8.68 -2.09
CA SER A 66 -12.85 9.03 -1.95
C SER A 66 -13.02 10.46 -1.47
N ASP A 67 -14.06 11.13 -1.97
CA ASP A 67 -14.44 12.46 -1.53
C ASP A 67 -15.16 12.37 -0.17
N LEU A 68 -14.41 12.52 0.92
CA LEU A 68 -14.89 12.48 2.30
C LEU A 68 -14.66 13.81 3.01
N ASP A 69 -15.48 14.07 4.03
CA ASP A 69 -15.24 15.20 4.95
C ASP A 69 -13.96 15.00 5.76
N SER A 70 -13.31 16.10 6.15
CA SER A 70 -12.04 16.08 6.89
C SER A 70 -12.16 15.31 8.21
N ASP A 71 -13.27 15.43 8.94
CA ASP A 71 -13.44 14.76 10.22
C ASP A 71 -13.62 13.24 10.05
N SER A 72 -14.37 12.82 9.03
CA SER A 72 -14.54 11.40 8.69
C SER A 72 -13.24 10.79 8.18
N LEU A 73 -12.51 11.51 7.33
CA LEU A 73 -11.21 11.06 6.83
C LEU A 73 -10.21 10.86 7.97
N ALA A 74 -10.14 11.79 8.93
CA ALA A 74 -9.26 11.67 10.08
C ALA A 74 -9.56 10.41 10.91
N LYS A 75 -10.85 10.14 11.17
CA LYS A 75 -11.28 8.93 11.89
C LYS A 75 -10.89 7.64 11.15
N TYR A 76 -11.08 7.59 9.84
CA TYR A 76 -10.72 6.41 9.05
C TYR A 76 -9.22 6.18 8.99
N LEU A 77 -8.44 7.24 8.82
CA LEU A 77 -6.98 7.15 8.84
C LEU A 77 -6.46 6.69 10.21
N GLU A 78 -7.08 7.11 11.31
CA GLU A 78 -6.74 6.62 12.65
C GLU A 78 -6.98 5.11 12.79
N ILE A 79 -8.14 4.62 12.33
CA ILE A 79 -8.47 3.19 12.37
C ILE A 79 -7.51 2.36 11.51
N ILE A 80 -7.20 2.83 10.29
CA ILE A 80 -6.24 2.19 9.40
C ILE A 80 -4.83 2.20 10.01
N SER A 81 -4.42 3.31 10.63
CA SER A 81 -3.14 3.42 11.34
C SER A 81 -3.04 2.39 12.46
N ASN A 82 -4.10 2.22 13.26
CA ASN A 82 -4.15 1.19 14.29
C ASN A 82 -4.02 -0.24 13.72
N ALA A 83 -4.65 -0.50 12.57
CA ALA A 83 -4.54 -1.78 11.87
C ALA A 83 -3.10 -2.03 11.36
N ASP A 84 -2.45 -1.02 10.78
CA ASP A 84 -1.06 -1.11 10.31
C ASP A 84 -0.07 -1.29 11.47
N MET A 85 -0.25 -0.58 12.58
CA MET A 85 0.54 -0.75 13.79
C MET A 85 0.42 -2.16 14.38
N LEU A 86 -0.78 -2.74 14.38
CA LEU A 86 -0.99 -4.14 14.76
C LEU A 86 -0.21 -5.08 13.83
N PHE A 87 -0.29 -4.87 12.52
CA PHE A 87 0.43 -5.67 11.53
C PHE A 87 1.96 -5.54 11.66
N GLY A 88 2.47 -4.33 11.89
CA GLY A 88 3.88 -4.09 12.17
C GLY A 88 4.36 -4.82 13.44
N LYS A 89 3.52 -4.88 14.48
CA LYS A 89 3.80 -5.67 15.69
C LYS A 89 3.83 -7.17 15.39
N ILE A 90 2.89 -7.68 14.59
CA ILE A 90 2.89 -9.09 14.13
C ILE A 90 4.19 -9.41 13.41
N MET A 91 4.61 -8.57 12.47
CA MET A 91 5.82 -8.81 11.69
C MET A 91 7.09 -8.80 12.54
N LYS A 92 7.16 -7.93 13.56
CA LYS A 92 8.30 -7.90 14.50
C LYS A 92 8.33 -9.10 15.44
N THR A 93 7.18 -9.53 15.96
CA THR A 93 7.09 -10.57 17.00
C THR A 93 6.80 -11.97 16.46
N GLN A 94 6.44 -12.08 15.18
CA GLN A 94 5.98 -13.31 14.52
C GLN A 94 4.76 -13.97 15.21
N ASN A 95 4.00 -13.20 15.99
CA ASN A 95 2.81 -13.71 16.68
C ASN A 95 1.54 -13.57 15.83
N TRP A 96 1.32 -14.54 14.94
CA TRP A 96 0.19 -14.59 14.02
C TRP A 96 -1.19 -14.68 14.69
N ARG A 97 -1.25 -15.02 15.99
CA ARG A 97 -2.54 -15.06 16.74
C ARG A 97 -3.21 -13.69 16.80
N LEU A 98 -2.42 -12.62 16.75
CA LEU A 98 -2.92 -11.25 16.77
C LEU A 98 -3.71 -10.89 15.51
N LEU A 99 -3.60 -11.66 14.43
CA LEU A 99 -4.35 -11.42 13.19
C LEU A 99 -5.87 -11.47 13.40
N ARG A 100 -6.33 -12.21 14.42
CA ARG A 100 -7.76 -12.25 14.78
C ARG A 100 -8.35 -10.86 15.04
N TYR A 101 -7.56 -9.96 15.62
CA TYR A 101 -8.00 -8.60 15.96
C TYR A 101 -8.00 -7.65 14.77
N LEU A 102 -7.41 -8.01 13.62
CA LEU A 102 -7.35 -7.11 12.47
C LEU A 102 -8.74 -6.79 11.93
N ASN A 103 -9.59 -7.81 11.76
CA ASN A 103 -10.96 -7.60 11.30
C ASN A 103 -11.79 -6.80 12.33
N ASP A 104 -11.53 -6.98 13.62
CA ASP A 104 -12.17 -6.21 14.70
C ASP A 104 -11.75 -4.74 14.72
N ILE A 105 -10.57 -4.40 14.21
CA ILE A 105 -10.15 -3.00 14.02
C ILE A 105 -10.80 -2.45 12.76
N LEU A 106 -10.72 -3.19 11.64
CA LEU A 106 -11.21 -2.73 10.34
C LEU A 106 -12.74 -2.57 10.28
N ILE A 107 -13.51 -3.33 11.06
CA ILE A 107 -14.97 -3.17 11.13
C ILE A 107 -15.37 -1.77 11.59
N ASN A 108 -14.53 -1.08 12.37
CA ASN A 108 -14.80 0.29 12.81
C ASN A 108 -14.77 1.31 11.66
N LEU A 109 -14.27 0.93 10.48
CA LEU A 109 -14.35 1.75 9.26
C LEU A 109 -15.77 1.82 8.70
N TYR A 110 -16.68 0.94 9.13
CA TYR A 110 -18.03 0.94 8.62
C TYR A 110 -18.81 2.15 9.14
N GLN A 111 -19.30 2.96 8.21
CA GLN A 111 -20.40 3.89 8.42
C GLN A 111 -21.47 3.65 7.38
N LYS A 112 -22.72 3.89 7.78
CA LYS A 112 -23.87 3.71 6.89
C LYS A 112 -23.89 4.82 5.84
N ASP A 113 -24.17 4.44 4.59
CA ASP A 113 -24.34 5.32 3.43
C ASP A 113 -23.06 6.03 2.92
N ASP A 114 -21.90 5.47 3.23
CA ASP A 114 -20.62 5.96 2.71
C ASP A 114 -20.45 5.68 1.21
N ARG A 115 -20.00 6.69 0.47
CA ARG A 115 -19.79 6.61 -0.99
C ARG A 115 -18.37 6.20 -1.37
N ILE A 116 -17.74 5.34 -0.56
CA ILE A 116 -16.38 4.86 -0.82
C ILE A 116 -16.43 3.74 -1.86
N ARG A 117 -15.55 3.82 -2.86
CA ARG A 117 -15.36 2.77 -3.86
C ARG A 117 -13.93 2.26 -3.80
N TYR A 118 -13.75 1.01 -4.20
CA TYR A 118 -12.44 0.42 -4.31
C TYR A 118 -11.55 1.25 -5.27
N SER A 119 -10.35 1.57 -4.80
CA SER A 119 -9.26 2.02 -5.66
C SER A 119 -8.00 1.23 -5.35
N LYS A 120 -7.37 0.69 -6.39
CA LYS A 120 -6.11 -0.03 -6.28
C LYS A 120 -4.92 0.87 -5.99
N TYR A 121 -4.97 2.11 -6.47
CA TYR A 121 -3.86 3.05 -6.41
C TYR A 121 -4.32 4.36 -5.77
N ASN A 122 -3.60 4.83 -4.76
CA ASN A 122 -3.85 6.11 -4.10
C ASN A 122 -3.21 7.31 -4.82
N LEU A 123 -2.31 7.06 -5.77
CA LEU A 123 -1.56 8.06 -6.51
C LEU A 123 -1.88 8.00 -7.99
N SER A 124 -1.70 9.13 -8.66
CA SER A 124 -1.86 9.21 -10.11
C SER A 124 -0.81 8.35 -10.84
N TRP A 125 -1.20 7.81 -11.99
CA TRP A 125 -0.34 6.94 -12.79
C TRP A 125 1.02 7.56 -13.17
N PRO A 126 1.11 8.86 -13.54
CA PRO A 126 2.40 9.49 -13.83
C PRO A 126 3.37 9.46 -12.64
N VAL A 127 2.86 9.69 -11.41
CA VAL A 127 3.67 9.67 -10.18
C VAL A 127 4.14 8.25 -9.88
N LEU A 128 3.26 7.25 -9.99
CA LEU A 128 3.62 5.85 -9.77
C LEU A 128 4.69 5.36 -10.76
N ASN A 129 4.56 5.73 -12.03
CA ASN A 129 5.55 5.37 -13.05
C ASN A 129 6.92 5.99 -12.75
N ARG A 130 6.95 7.25 -12.31
CA ARG A 130 8.19 7.91 -11.88
C ARG A 130 8.83 7.18 -10.69
N ILE A 131 8.05 6.88 -9.65
CA ILE A 131 8.56 6.14 -8.48
C ILE A 131 9.13 4.78 -8.89
N ARG A 132 8.47 4.06 -9.79
CA ARG A 132 8.89 2.72 -10.21
C ARG A 132 10.13 2.73 -11.12
N TRP A 133 10.12 3.56 -12.15
CA TRP A 133 11.15 3.55 -13.19
C TRP A 133 12.31 4.49 -12.89
N ASP A 134 12.03 5.72 -12.47
CA ASP A 134 13.07 6.71 -12.19
C ASP A 134 13.66 6.49 -10.80
N GLY A 135 12.84 6.06 -9.83
CA GLY A 135 13.28 5.85 -8.45
C GLY A 135 14.46 4.88 -8.29
N ALA A 136 14.52 3.81 -9.09
CA ALA A 136 15.63 2.85 -9.05
C ALA A 136 16.96 3.50 -9.49
N LYS A 137 16.91 4.28 -10.58
CA LYS A 137 18.08 4.97 -11.13
C LYS A 137 18.51 6.16 -10.25
N ILE A 138 17.58 6.92 -9.68
CA ILE A 138 17.88 7.98 -8.68
C ILE A 138 18.55 7.37 -7.45
N LYS A 139 18.09 6.20 -7.01
CA LYS A 139 18.70 5.48 -5.87
C LYS A 139 20.12 5.01 -6.17
N SER A 140 20.40 4.52 -7.38
CA SER A 140 21.78 4.16 -7.78
C SER A 140 22.69 5.39 -7.88
N LEU A 141 22.22 6.46 -8.51
CA LEU A 141 22.96 7.74 -8.61
C LEU A 141 23.30 8.26 -7.21
N SER A 142 22.30 8.28 -6.33
CA SER A 142 22.45 8.68 -4.94
C SER A 142 23.49 7.83 -4.20
N SER A 143 23.49 6.51 -4.39
CA SER A 143 24.48 5.64 -3.73
C SER A 143 25.92 5.91 -4.17
N VAL A 144 26.14 6.32 -5.42
CA VAL A 144 27.46 6.71 -5.92
C VAL A 144 27.86 8.09 -5.37
N MET A 145 26.97 9.07 -5.51
CA MET A 145 27.26 10.45 -5.12
C MET A 145 27.38 10.66 -3.62
N SER A 146 26.56 9.95 -2.83
CA SER A 146 26.62 10.04 -1.38
C SER A 146 27.96 9.56 -0.83
N LYS A 147 28.59 8.56 -1.46
CA LYS A 147 29.93 8.09 -1.10
C LYS A 147 31.01 9.13 -1.42
N LYS A 148 30.91 9.80 -2.58
CA LYS A 148 31.85 10.86 -2.99
C LYS A 148 31.75 12.09 -2.07
N LEU A 149 30.54 12.42 -1.63
CA LEU A 149 30.27 13.60 -0.80
C LEU A 149 30.28 13.30 0.71
N HIS A 150 30.51 12.05 1.12
CA HIS A 150 30.46 11.60 2.52
C HIS A 150 29.12 11.92 3.22
N LEU A 151 28.01 11.77 2.49
CA LEU A 151 26.64 11.96 2.99
C LEU A 151 25.86 10.64 2.97
N SER A 152 24.72 10.62 3.66
CA SER A 152 23.74 9.54 3.46
C SER A 152 23.07 9.70 2.09
N SER A 153 22.63 8.59 1.50
CA SER A 153 21.94 8.58 0.20
C SER A 153 20.65 9.42 0.22
N SER A 154 19.90 9.36 1.33
CA SER A 154 18.71 10.18 1.52
C SER A 154 19.07 11.67 1.64
N ALA A 155 20.08 12.03 2.42
CA ALA A 155 20.50 13.43 2.56
C ALA A 155 20.97 14.02 1.23
N PHE A 156 21.70 13.24 0.43
CA PHE A 156 22.09 13.66 -0.91
C PHE A 156 20.89 13.98 -1.81
N VAL A 157 19.90 13.08 -1.90
CA VAL A 157 18.73 13.27 -2.77
C VAL A 157 17.87 14.44 -2.32
N THR A 158 17.64 14.58 -1.02
CA THR A 158 16.74 15.62 -0.49
C THR A 158 17.38 17.00 -0.53
N ILE A 159 18.68 17.10 -0.23
CA ILE A 159 19.35 18.38 0.00
C ILE A 159 20.25 18.75 -1.18
N CYS A 160 21.17 17.87 -1.58
CA CYS A 160 22.22 18.22 -2.53
C CYS A 160 21.79 18.11 -3.99
N LEU A 161 20.99 17.10 -4.33
CA LEU A 161 20.61 16.79 -5.71
C LEU A 161 19.95 17.97 -6.44
N PRO A 162 18.99 18.72 -5.84
CA PRO A 162 18.41 19.89 -6.51
C PRO A 162 19.46 20.96 -6.88
N TYR A 163 20.44 21.21 -6.01
CA TYR A 163 21.51 22.18 -6.27
C TYR A 163 22.51 21.66 -7.30
N VAL A 164 22.84 20.36 -7.26
CA VAL A 164 23.70 19.74 -8.28
C VAL A 164 23.08 19.88 -9.66
N LEU A 165 21.79 19.57 -9.79
CA LEU A 165 21.05 19.72 -11.04
C LEU A 165 20.99 21.19 -11.50
N PHE A 166 20.83 22.15 -10.57
CA PHE A 166 20.89 23.57 -10.88
C PHE A 166 22.27 24.02 -11.40
N CYS A 167 23.36 23.54 -10.82
CA CYS A 167 24.71 23.82 -11.29
C CYS A 167 24.98 23.22 -12.67
N ILE A 168 24.49 22.00 -12.94
CA ILE A 168 24.58 21.36 -14.26
C ILE A 168 23.79 22.18 -15.29
N LYS A 169 22.55 22.60 -14.97
CA LYS A 169 21.72 23.47 -15.84
C LYS A 169 22.45 24.75 -16.24
N ASN A 170 23.19 25.36 -15.31
CA ASN A 170 23.96 26.58 -15.53
C ASN A 170 25.37 26.35 -16.12
N LYS A 171 25.73 25.10 -16.46
CA LYS A 171 27.06 24.71 -16.96
C LYS A 171 28.23 25.10 -16.06
N THR A 172 27.98 25.27 -14.75
CA THR A 172 29.04 25.60 -13.77
C THR A 172 29.70 24.35 -13.20
N LEU A 173 29.08 23.18 -13.37
CA LEU A 173 29.56 21.91 -12.86
C LEU A 173 29.43 20.83 -13.94
N GLU A 174 30.56 20.28 -14.37
CA GLU A 174 30.63 19.06 -15.17
C GLU A 174 30.96 17.88 -14.25
N LEU A 175 30.02 16.94 -14.13
CA LEU A 175 30.26 15.71 -13.40
C LEU A 175 30.54 14.59 -14.41
N GLU A 176 31.65 13.89 -14.23
CA GLU A 176 31.89 12.60 -14.88
C GLU A 176 30.91 11.56 -14.31
N LEU A 177 29.76 11.47 -14.95
CA LEU A 177 28.71 10.52 -14.66
C LEU A 177 28.68 9.45 -15.74
N GLU A 178 28.38 8.22 -15.33
CA GLU A 178 28.08 7.15 -16.29
C GLU A 178 26.91 7.58 -17.19
N GLU A 179 27.02 7.35 -18.50
CA GLU A 179 26.00 7.72 -19.50
C GLU A 179 24.59 7.26 -19.12
N THR A 180 24.48 6.18 -18.34
CA THR A 180 23.23 5.63 -17.81
C THR A 180 22.40 6.61 -16.96
N PHE A 181 23.00 7.68 -16.43
CA PHE A 181 22.31 8.68 -15.61
C PHE A 181 21.85 9.92 -16.39
N GLY A 182 22.29 10.09 -17.65
CA GLY A 182 22.00 11.28 -18.47
C GLY A 182 20.51 11.54 -18.62
N ASP A 183 19.75 10.55 -19.10
CA ASP A 183 18.30 10.67 -19.34
C ASP A 183 17.51 11.20 -18.14
N ILE A 184 17.91 10.81 -16.92
CA ILE A 184 17.22 11.24 -15.70
C ILE A 184 17.62 12.63 -15.29
N ILE A 185 18.89 12.96 -15.45
CA ILE A 185 19.37 14.30 -15.10
C ILE A 185 18.70 15.33 -15.99
N ASP A 186 18.60 15.06 -17.29
CA ASP A 186 17.89 15.92 -18.23
C ASP A 186 16.42 16.08 -17.83
N LYS A 187 15.74 14.96 -17.54
CA LYS A 187 14.34 14.95 -17.08
C LYS A 187 14.14 15.73 -15.77
N GLU A 188 15.04 15.59 -14.80
CA GLU A 188 14.95 16.30 -13.52
C GLU A 188 15.30 17.79 -13.68
N ILE A 189 16.19 18.15 -14.61
CA ILE A 189 16.50 19.54 -14.98
C ILE A 189 15.29 20.23 -15.61
N GLU A 190 14.55 19.53 -16.49
CA GLU A 190 13.32 20.06 -17.10
C GLU A 190 12.24 20.37 -16.05
N MET A 191 12.19 19.60 -14.96
CA MET A 191 11.24 19.81 -13.86
C MET A 191 11.64 20.97 -12.93
N LEU A 192 12.91 21.38 -12.93
CA LEU A 192 13.39 22.57 -12.23
C LEU A 192 13.04 23.81 -13.06
N GLN A 193 11.81 24.32 -12.89
CA GLN A 193 11.42 25.64 -13.40
C GLN A 193 12.24 26.74 -12.72
#